data_AF-A0A6F7W4C5-F1
#
_entry.id   AF-A0A6F7W4C5-F1
#
_cell.length_a   1.000
_cell.length_b   1.000
_cell.length_c   1.000
_cell.angle_alpha   90.00
_cell.angle_beta   90.00
_cell.angle_gamma   90.00
#
_symmetry.space_group_name_H-M   'P 1'
#
loop_
_entity.id
_entity.type
_entity.pdbx_description
1 polymer ?
#
loop_
_entity_poly.entity_id
_entity_poly.type
_entity_poly.pdbx_seq_one_letter_code
_entity_poly.pdbx_strand_id
1 'polypeptide(L)'
;MADPLAATHAAIFEAANSGRHSEAASMAAAWEQEALRTTGPRSDEAIHWLEVRADLSRIAGDPARACELWLAVADARLGNGEPVGHPEVEGAVDRAHHQWQFVQDRARASALAPPLMELRSRVPGRRPGAL
;
A
#
# COMPACT_ATOMS: atom_id res chain seq x y z
N MET A 1 -21.55 14.85 -14.43
CA MET A 1 -21.09 13.50 -14.86
C MET A 1 -20.26 12.95 -13.73
N ALA A 2 -20.52 11.73 -13.26
CA ALA A 2 -19.70 11.12 -12.23
C ALA A 2 -18.29 10.87 -12.78
N ASP A 3 -17.26 11.11 -11.99
CA ASP A 3 -15.88 10.79 -12.33
C ASP A 3 -15.74 9.26 -12.47
N PRO A 4 -15.34 8.74 -13.65
CA PRO A 4 -15.18 7.31 -13.88
C PRO A 4 -14.20 6.64 -12.90
N LEU A 5 -13.17 7.34 -12.42
CA LEU A 5 -12.22 6.79 -11.45
C LEU A 5 -12.86 6.65 -10.07
N ALA A 6 -13.66 7.63 -9.65
CA ALA A 6 -14.41 7.55 -8.40
C ALA A 6 -15.42 6.38 -8.40
N ALA A 7 -16.12 6.17 -9.53
CA ALA A 7 -17.02 5.04 -9.69
C ALA A 7 -16.27 3.69 -9.67
N THR A 8 -15.09 3.64 -10.28
CA THR A 8 -14.23 2.46 -10.28
C THR A 8 -13.78 2.09 -8.87
N HIS A 9 -13.29 3.06 -8.10
CA HIS A 9 -12.93 2.84 -6.70
C HIS A 9 -14.11 2.34 -5.88
N ALA A 10 -15.29 2.95 -6.04
CA ALA A 10 -16.48 2.55 -5.32
C ALA A 10 -16.85 1.07 -5.59
N ALA A 11 -16.83 0.64 -6.85
CA ALA A 11 -17.13 -0.75 -7.22
C ALA A 11 -16.11 -1.74 -6.63
N ILE A 12 -14.82 -1.41 -6.63
CA ILE A 12 -13.76 -2.25 -6.07
C ILE A 12 -13.94 -2.39 -4.55
N PHE A 13 -14.16 -1.29 -3.83
CA PHE A 13 -14.36 -1.33 -2.38
C PHE A 13 -15.69 -1.97 -1.99
N GLU A 14 -16.75 -1.82 -2.79
CA GLU A 14 -18.01 -2.52 -2.59
C GLU A 14 -17.82 -4.05 -2.68
N ALA A 15 -17.10 -4.52 -3.71
CA ALA A 15 -16.76 -5.93 -3.86
C ALA A 15 -15.97 -6.45 -2.65
N ALA A 16 -14.98 -5.68 -2.19
CA ALA A 16 -14.18 -6.04 -1.02
C ALA A 16 -15.04 -6.15 0.24
N ASN A 17 -15.84 -5.13 0.55
CA ASN A 17 -16.70 -5.11 1.74
C ASN A 17 -17.81 -6.17 1.69
N SER A 18 -18.18 -6.64 0.50
CA SER A 18 -19.12 -7.74 0.29
C SER A 18 -18.48 -9.13 0.41
N GLY A 19 -17.21 -9.23 0.82
CA GLY A 19 -16.48 -10.49 0.93
C GLY A 19 -15.90 -11.01 -0.40
N ARG A 20 -16.07 -10.29 -1.51
CA ARG A 20 -15.55 -10.65 -2.84
C ARG A 20 -14.11 -10.18 -3.01
N HIS A 21 -13.25 -10.56 -2.06
CA HIS A 21 -11.88 -10.06 -1.96
C HIS A 21 -11.03 -10.37 -3.21
N SER A 22 -11.15 -11.59 -3.77
CA SER A 22 -10.41 -11.98 -4.98
C SER A 22 -10.83 -11.17 -6.21
N GLU A 23 -12.11 -10.82 -6.32
CA GLU A 23 -12.63 -9.97 -7.40
C GLU A 23 -12.08 -8.56 -7.26
N ALA A 24 -12.22 -7.95 -6.08
CA ALA A 24 -11.70 -6.61 -5.80
C ALA A 24 -10.18 -6.52 -6.06
N ALA A 25 -9.42 -7.52 -5.60
CA ALA A 25 -7.98 -7.59 -5.81
C ALA A 25 -7.61 -7.72 -7.30
N SER A 26 -8.37 -8.50 -8.08
CA SER A 26 -8.15 -8.67 -9.52
C SER A 26 -8.45 -7.38 -10.28
N MET A 27 -9.53 -6.69 -9.94
CA MET A 27 -9.88 -5.39 -10.53
C MET A 27 -8.78 -4.35 -10.25
N ALA A 28 -8.33 -4.21 -9.01
CA ALA A 28 -7.28 -3.26 -8.66
C ALA A 28 -5.93 -3.63 -9.31
N ALA A 29 -5.60 -4.92 -9.42
CA ALA A 29 -4.40 -5.36 -10.10
C ALA A 29 -4.44 -5.05 -11.62
N ALA A 30 -5.61 -5.18 -12.26
CA ALA A 30 -5.75 -4.81 -13.67
C ALA A 30 -5.46 -3.32 -13.91
N TRP A 31 -5.94 -2.45 -13.02
CA TRP A 31 -5.67 -1.02 -13.11
C TRP A 31 -4.23 -0.65 -12.78
N GLU A 32 -3.60 -1.31 -11.81
CA GLU A 32 -2.17 -1.17 -11.57
C GLU A 32 -1.38 -1.52 -12.84
N GLN A 33 -1.65 -2.67 -13.46
CA GLN A 33 -0.94 -3.08 -14.68
C GLN A 33 -1.12 -2.08 -15.83
N GLU A 34 -2.32 -1.51 -15.96
CA GLU A 34 -2.57 -0.47 -16.95
C GLU A 34 -1.75 0.80 -16.64
N ALA A 35 -1.73 1.27 -15.40
CA ALA A 35 -0.91 2.42 -14.98
C ALA A 35 0.59 2.18 -15.20
N LEU A 36 1.09 0.97 -14.88
CA LEU A 36 2.47 0.58 -15.16
C LEU A 36 2.83 0.68 -16.64
N ARG A 37 1.88 0.32 -17.52
CA ARG A 37 2.06 0.33 -18.97
C ARG A 37 1.97 1.73 -19.58
N THR A 38 1.13 2.61 -19.02
CA THR A 38 0.85 3.93 -19.58
C THR A 38 1.76 5.03 -19.02
N THR A 39 2.00 5.01 -17.71
CA THR A 39 2.69 6.09 -16.99
C THR A 39 3.97 5.64 -16.30
N GLY A 40 4.17 4.32 -16.16
CA GLY A 40 5.41 3.72 -15.66
C GLY A 40 5.35 3.37 -14.16
N PRO A 41 6.34 2.61 -13.66
CA PRO A 41 6.30 1.99 -12.33
C PRO A 41 6.43 2.91 -11.12
N ARG A 42 6.77 4.19 -11.34
CA ARG A 42 6.93 5.18 -10.26
C ARG A 42 5.98 6.38 -10.43
N SER A 43 5.01 6.28 -11.33
CA SER A 43 3.99 7.32 -11.47
C SER A 43 3.09 7.35 -10.25
N ASP A 44 2.52 8.52 -9.96
CA ASP A 44 1.54 8.69 -8.89
C ASP A 44 0.34 7.74 -9.07
N GLU A 45 -0.04 7.46 -10.31
CA GLU A 45 -1.14 6.54 -10.63
C GLU A 45 -0.80 5.08 -10.31
N ALA A 46 0.41 4.62 -10.64
CA ALA A 46 0.85 3.26 -10.30
C ALA A 46 0.98 3.09 -8.78
N ILE A 47 1.51 4.10 -8.10
CA ILE A 47 1.63 4.12 -6.63
C ILE A 47 0.25 4.10 -5.98
N HIS A 48 -0.69 4.90 -6.48
CA HIS A 48 -2.07 4.95 -5.99
C HIS A 48 -2.76 3.57 -6.09
N TRP A 49 -2.62 2.87 -7.21
CA TRP A 49 -3.19 1.52 -7.32
C TRP A 49 -2.54 0.49 -6.39
N LEU A 50 -1.26 0.67 -6.06
CA LEU A 50 -0.56 -0.14 -5.07
C LEU A 50 -1.12 0.11 -3.65
N GLU A 51 -1.43 1.37 -3.31
CA GLU A 51 -2.11 1.75 -2.05
C GLU A 51 -3.50 1.13 -1.95
N VAL A 52 -4.30 1.22 -3.02
CA VAL A 52 -5.62 0.58 -3.08
C VAL A 52 -5.50 -0.93 -2.82
N ARG A 53 -4.56 -1.62 -3.48
CA ARG A 53 -4.35 -3.06 -3.25
C ARG A 53 -3.93 -3.37 -1.82
N ALA A 54 -3.16 -2.50 -1.17
CA ALA A 54 -2.75 -2.65 0.22
C ALA A 54 -3.96 -2.57 1.16
N ASP A 55 -4.85 -1.62 0.93
CA ASP A 55 -6.10 -1.47 1.67
C ASP A 55 -7.07 -2.64 1.45
N LEU A 56 -7.17 -3.15 0.22
CA LEU A 56 -7.96 -4.33 -0.07
C LEU A 56 -7.45 -5.58 0.66
N SER A 57 -6.13 -5.73 0.76
CA SER A 57 -5.52 -6.84 1.50
C SER A 57 -5.83 -6.75 3.00
N ARG A 58 -5.84 -5.52 3.55
CA ARG A 58 -6.26 -5.26 4.93
C ARG A 58 -7.73 -5.59 5.14
N ILE A 59 -8.62 -5.16 4.25
CA ILE A 59 -10.07 -5.48 4.30
C ILE A 59 -10.29 -7.00 4.22
N ALA A 60 -9.51 -7.68 3.39
CA ALA A 60 -9.57 -9.13 3.23
C ALA A 60 -9.02 -9.93 4.42
N GLY A 61 -8.43 -9.26 5.42
CA GLY A 61 -7.82 -9.91 6.57
C GLY A 61 -6.46 -10.57 6.28
N ASP A 62 -5.73 -10.11 5.26
CA ASP A 62 -4.34 -10.53 4.98
C ASP A 62 -3.35 -9.40 5.35
N PRO A 63 -3.01 -9.24 6.64
CA PRO A 63 -2.12 -8.18 7.10
C PRO A 63 -0.69 -8.33 6.55
N ALA A 64 -0.24 -9.55 6.24
CA ALA A 64 1.09 -9.75 5.68
C ALA A 64 1.15 -9.25 4.23
N ARG A 65 0.11 -9.54 3.42
CA ARG A 65 0.02 -8.98 2.07
C ARG A 65 -0.13 -7.47 2.10
N ALA A 66 -0.92 -6.92 3.02
CA ALA A 66 -1.04 -5.48 3.20
C ALA A 66 0.32 -4.84 3.58
N CYS A 67 1.09 -5.48 4.47
CA CYS A 67 2.43 -5.04 4.85
C CYS A 67 3.38 -5.01 3.63
N GLU A 68 3.45 -6.10 2.86
CA GLU A 68 4.26 -6.19 1.63
C GLU A 68 3.97 -5.03 0.66
N LEU A 69 2.68 -4.73 0.45
CA LEU A 69 2.27 -3.68 -0.48
C LEU A 69 2.61 -2.28 0.04
N TRP A 70 2.41 -2.01 1.34
CA TRP A 70 2.82 -0.73 1.94
C TRP A 70 4.33 -0.51 1.94
N LEU A 71 5.15 -1.57 2.08
CA LEU A 71 6.61 -1.48 1.88
C LEU A 71 6.93 -1.06 0.45
N ALA A 72 6.28 -1.67 -0.54
CA ALA A 72 6.46 -1.34 -1.94
C ALA A 72 5.98 0.09 -2.30
N VAL A 73 4.92 0.61 -1.66
CA VAL A 73 4.50 2.02 -1.78
C VAL A 73 5.61 2.95 -1.29
N ALA A 74 6.16 2.70 -0.10
CA ALA A 74 7.21 3.53 0.47
C ALA A 74 8.46 3.53 -0.42
N ASP A 75 8.88 2.35 -0.91
CA ASP A 75 10.02 2.23 -1.82
C ASP A 75 9.79 2.92 -3.16
N ALA A 76 8.59 2.84 -3.73
CA ALA A 76 8.26 3.51 -4.98
C ALA A 76 8.32 5.04 -4.85
N ARG A 77 7.76 5.58 -3.76
CA ARG A 77 7.79 7.03 -3.45
C ARG A 77 9.22 7.54 -3.26
N LEU A 78 10.01 6.83 -2.45
CA LEU A 78 11.44 7.15 -2.25
C LEU A 78 12.23 7.04 -3.56
N GLY A 79 11.94 6.02 -4.38
CA GLY A 79 12.53 5.85 -5.70
C GLY A 79 12.12 6.92 -6.72
N ASN A 80 11.03 7.64 -6.47
CA ASN A 80 10.59 8.80 -7.24
C ASN A 80 11.22 10.12 -6.75
N GLY A 81 12.07 10.06 -5.72
CA GLY A 81 12.77 11.21 -5.16
C GLY A 81 11.98 11.97 -4.09
N GLU A 82 10.85 11.43 -3.61
CA GLU A 82 10.17 12.00 -2.44
C GLU A 82 11.12 11.97 -1.22
N PRO A 83 11.21 13.06 -0.44
CA PRO A 83 12.08 13.09 0.72
C PRO A 83 11.58 12.12 1.81
N VAL A 84 12.50 11.61 2.62
CA VAL A 84 12.17 10.66 3.72
C VAL A 84 11.18 11.21 4.75
N GLY A 85 11.07 12.53 4.90
CA GLY A 85 10.10 13.21 5.76
C GLY A 85 8.82 13.63 5.04
N HIS A 86 8.61 13.20 3.80
CA HIS A 86 7.36 13.47 3.09
C HIS A 86 6.20 12.73 3.78
N PRO A 87 5.05 13.38 4.03
CA PRO A 87 3.94 12.76 4.77
C PRO A 87 3.44 11.45 4.17
N GLU A 88 3.46 11.31 2.84
CA GLU A 88 3.02 10.09 2.17
C GLU A 88 4.04 8.94 2.31
N VAL A 89 5.34 9.25 2.30
CA VAL A 89 6.39 8.27 2.60
C VAL A 89 6.28 7.80 4.05
N GLU A 90 6.18 8.74 5.00
CA GLU A 90 5.99 8.40 6.42
C GLU A 90 4.74 7.55 6.62
N GLY A 91 3.61 7.98 6.05
CA GLY A 91 2.33 7.30 6.14
C GLY A 91 2.37 5.88 5.55
N ALA A 92 3.10 5.66 4.47
CA ALA A 92 3.27 4.32 3.89
C ALA A 92 4.04 3.39 4.84
N VAL A 93 5.17 3.86 5.41
CA VAL A 93 5.94 3.06 6.37
C VAL A 93 5.15 2.84 7.68
N ASP A 94 4.34 3.82 8.11
CA ASP A 94 3.43 3.73 9.28
C ASP A 94 2.42 2.61 9.09
N ARG A 95 1.76 2.58 7.93
CA ARG A 95 0.82 1.52 7.59
C ARG A 95 1.52 0.18 7.45
N ALA A 96 2.69 0.10 6.82
CA ALA A 96 3.46 -1.15 6.73
C ALA A 96 3.77 -1.74 8.11
N HIS A 97 4.27 -0.91 9.03
CA HIS A 97 4.56 -1.31 10.40
C HIS A 97 3.28 -1.77 11.12
N HIS A 98 2.22 -0.97 11.05
CA HIS A 98 0.95 -1.31 11.66
C HIS A 98 0.45 -2.68 11.19
N GLN A 99 0.46 -2.95 9.88
CA GLN A 99 0.03 -4.24 9.35
C GLN A 99 0.92 -5.39 9.83
N TRP A 100 2.24 -5.20 9.88
CA TRP A 100 3.18 -6.20 10.37
C TRP A 100 2.84 -6.69 11.79
N GLN A 101 2.35 -5.80 12.66
CA GLN A 101 1.94 -6.15 14.03
C GLN A 101 0.78 -7.15 14.10
N PHE A 102 -0.03 -7.25 13.05
CA PHE A 102 -1.16 -8.19 12.97
C PHE A 102 -0.82 -9.49 12.24
N VAL A 103 0.43 -9.66 11.75
CA VAL A 103 0.85 -10.88 11.06
C VAL A 103 1.06 -12.01 12.07
N GLN A 104 0.16 -13.00 12.04
CA GLN A 104 0.20 -14.16 12.95
C GLN A 104 1.15 -15.27 12.46
N ASP A 105 1.34 -15.40 11.15
CA ASP A 105 2.28 -16.36 10.57
C ASP A 105 3.71 -15.91 10.87
N ARG A 106 4.41 -16.67 11.71
CA ARG A 106 5.78 -16.36 12.14
C ARG A 106 6.78 -16.34 10.99
N ALA A 107 6.63 -17.22 10.00
CA ALA A 107 7.54 -17.26 8.85
C ALA A 107 7.35 -16.00 7.99
N ARG A 108 6.10 -15.61 7.71
CA ARG A 108 5.81 -14.37 6.98
C ARG A 108 6.25 -13.13 7.76
N ALA A 109 5.98 -13.06 9.06
CA ALA A 109 6.41 -11.96 9.91
C ALA A 109 7.95 -11.82 9.91
N SER A 110 8.67 -12.94 9.98
CA SER A 110 10.15 -12.94 9.96
C SER A 110 10.70 -12.49 8.61
N ALA A 111 10.05 -12.88 7.50
CA ALA A 111 10.46 -12.45 6.16
C ALA A 111 10.24 -10.95 5.93
N LEU A 112 9.21 -10.36 6.53
CA LEU A 112 8.87 -8.94 6.40
C LEU A 112 9.68 -8.02 7.32
N ALA A 113 10.25 -8.57 8.40
CA ALA A 113 10.96 -7.76 9.39
C ALA A 113 12.20 -7.03 8.81
N PRO A 114 13.11 -7.67 8.03
CA PRO A 114 14.26 -6.97 7.47
C PRO A 114 13.91 -5.75 6.59
N PRO A 115 13.07 -5.85 5.54
CA PRO A 115 12.74 -4.68 4.72
C PRO A 115 11.99 -3.59 5.51
N LEU A 116 11.13 -3.98 6.46
CA LEU A 116 10.46 -3.02 7.34
C LEU A 116 11.45 -2.26 8.23
N MET A 117 12.43 -2.96 8.81
CA MET A 117 13.47 -2.35 9.66
C MET A 117 14.38 -1.42 8.86
N GLU A 118 14.74 -1.81 7.64
CA GLU A 118 15.52 -0.98 6.72
C GLU A 118 14.78 0.35 6.44
N LEU A 119 13.53 0.27 6.02
CA LEU A 119 12.70 1.45 5.78
C LEU A 119 12.53 2.29 7.05
N ARG A 120 12.34 1.66 8.22
CA ARG A 120 12.22 2.38 9.49
C ARG A 120 13.49 3.10 9.93
N SER A 121 14.65 2.55 9.60
CA SER A 121 15.92 3.23 9.89
C SER A 121 16.08 4.52 9.08
N ARG A 122 15.51 4.55 7.86
CA ARG A 122 15.53 5.69 6.94
C ARG A 122 14.40 6.68 7.21
N VAL A 123 13.23 6.17 7.62
CA VAL A 123 11.97 6.88 7.83
C VAL A 123 11.48 6.59 9.27
N PRO A 124 12.04 7.28 10.28
CA PRO A 124 11.69 7.04 11.67
C PRO A 124 10.22 7.41 12.02
N GLY A 125 9.52 8.10 11.12
CA GLY A 125 8.16 8.60 11.30
C GLY A 125 8.13 9.88 12.14
N ARG A 126 6.95 10.50 12.23
CA ARG A 126 6.75 11.67 13.09
C ARG A 126 6.87 11.29 14.56
N ARG A 127 7.84 11.87 15.26
CA ARG A 127 7.90 11.80 16.73
C ARG A 127 6.66 12.50 17.30
N PRO A 128 5.93 11.89 18.25
CA PRO A 128 4.91 12.61 19.01
C PRO A 128 5.58 13.82 19.68
N GLY A 129 5.19 15.04 19.28
CA GLY A 129 5.75 16.30 19.81
C GLY A 129 6.47 17.19 18.80
N ALA A 130 6.52 16.84 17.51
CA ALA A 130 6.95 17.75 16.43
C ALA A 130 5.74 18.52 15.85
N LEU A 131 5.09 19.32 16.68
CA LEU A 131 4.14 20.37 16.29
C LEU A 131 4.45 21.62 17.12
#